data_AF-A0A925ULG6-F1
#
_entry.id   AF-A0A925ULG6-F1
#
_cell.length_a   1.000
_cell.length_b   1.000
_cell.length_c   1.000
_cell.angle_alpha   90.00
_cell.angle_beta   90.00
_cell.angle_gamma   90.00
#
_symmetry.space_group_name_H-M   'P 1'
#
loop_
_entity.id
_entity.type
_entity.pdbx_description
1 polymer ?
#
loop_
_entity_poly.entity_id
_entity_poly.type
_entity_poly.pdbx_seq_one_letter_code
_entity_poly.pdbx_strand_id
1 'polypeptide(L)' 'MKIEKLRKNSEFRAVYRRGKSFSNSILVLYVFKNYKNKDINRLGISV' A
#
# COMPACT_ATOMS: atom_id res chain seq x y z
N MET A 1 -4.15 -8.63 -18.55
CA MET A 1 -3.45 -8.67 -17.24
C MET A 1 -4.11 -7.65 -16.32
N LYS A 2 -4.72 -8.09 -15.20
CA LYS A 2 -5.48 -7.19 -14.33
C LYS A 2 -4.51 -6.45 -13.40
N ILE A 3 -4.46 -5.12 -13.54
CA ILE A 3 -3.63 -4.28 -12.66
C ILE A 3 -4.34 -4.19 -11.30
N GLU A 4 -3.79 -4.85 -10.29
CA GLU A 4 -4.32 -4.84 -8.92
C GLU A 4 -3.91 -3.55 -8.20
N LYS A 5 -4.87 -2.64 -7.96
CA LYS A 5 -4.66 -1.37 -7.24
C LYS A 5 -5.13 -1.49 -5.78
N LEU A 6 -4.55 -0.71 -4.88
CA LEU A 6 -5.06 -0.55 -3.51
C LEU A 6 -6.24 0.43 -3.58
N ARG A 7 -7.48 -0.06 -3.33
CA ARG A 7 -8.70 0.75 -3.55
C ARG A 7 -9.64 0.76 -2.36
N LYS A 8 -9.79 -0.36 -1.65
CA LYS A 8 -10.75 -0.45 -0.56
C LYS A 8 -10.14 0.13 0.72
N ASN A 9 -10.93 0.89 1.49
CA ASN A 9 -10.50 1.46 2.76
C ASN A 9 -9.95 0.43 3.75
N SER A 10 -10.45 -0.81 3.72
CA SER A 10 -9.93 -1.91 4.53
C SER A 10 -8.49 -2.29 4.17
N GLU A 11 -8.09 -2.13 2.90
CA GLU A 11 -6.75 -2.43 2.42
C GLU A 11 -5.78 -1.31 2.81
N PHE A 12 -6.19 -0.04 2.66
CA PHE A 12 -5.44 1.09 3.21
C PHE A 12 -5.23 0.94 4.72
N ARG A 13 -6.28 0.61 5.48
CA ARG A 13 -6.18 0.32 6.93
C ARG A 13 -5.21 -0.82 7.24
N ALA A 14 -5.16 -1.86 6.42
CA ALA A 14 -4.22 -2.96 6.61
C ALA A 14 -2.77 -2.48 6.43
N VAL A 15 -2.50 -1.66 5.41
CA VAL A 15 -1.19 -1.08 5.15
C VAL A 15 -0.77 -0.12 6.27
N TYR A 16 -1.66 0.78 6.71
CA TYR A 16 -1.35 1.72 7.80
C TYR A 16 -1.08 1.03 9.14
N ARG A 17 -1.81 -0.05 9.45
CA ARG A 17 -1.67 -0.74 10.75
C ARG A 17 -0.50 -1.71 10.81
N ARG A 18 -0.12 -2.32 9.69
CA ARG A 18 0.85 -3.46 9.65
C ARG A 18 2.09 -3.18 8.82
N GLY A 19 2.08 -2.12 8.01
CA GLY A 19 3.20 -1.73 7.17
C GLY A 19 4.26 -0.95 7.92
N LYS A 20 5.38 -0.72 7.25
CA LYS A 20 6.39 0.26 7.66
C LYS A 20 6.10 1.58 6.96
N SER A 21 6.31 2.69 7.66
CA SER A 21 6.26 4.03 7.08
C SER A 21 7.66 4.57 6.82
N PHE A 22 7.76 5.36 5.74
CA PHE A 22 8.90 6.17 5.39
C PHE A 22 8.38 7.56 5.05
N SER A 23 9.08 8.61 5.44
CA SER A 23 8.63 9.97 5.18
C SER A 23 9.77 10.89 4.78
N ASN A 24 9.39 11.91 4.01
CA ASN A 24 10.16 13.12 3.78
C ASN A 24 9.22 14.33 3.87
N SER A 25 9.70 15.52 3.53
CA SER A 25 8.92 16.76 3.63
C SER A 25 7.69 16.82 2.71
N ILE A 26 7.59 15.97 1.69
CA ILE A 26 6.54 16.02 0.66
C ILE A 26 5.67 14.77 0.60
N LEU A 27 6.10 13.65 1.20
CA LEU A 27 5.45 12.36 1.05
C LEU A 27 5.63 11.49 2.28
N VAL A 28 4.54 10.82 2.68
CA VAL A 28 4.59 9.67 3.58
C VAL A 28 4.23 8.42 2.79
N LEU A 29 5.18 7.50 2.67
CA LEU A 29 5.02 6.21 2.01
C LEU A 29 4.82 5.10 3.03
N TYR A 30 3.74 4.35 2.92
CA TYR A 30 3.55 3.11 3.67
C TYR A 30 3.79 1.89 2.77
N VAL A 31 4.56 0.92 3.27
CA VAL A 31 4.88 -0.33 2.56
C VAL A 31 4.48 -1.52 3.41
N PHE A 32 3.71 -2.44 2.83
CA PHE A 32 3.32 -3.70 3.47
C PHE A 32 3.48 -4.85 2.47
N LYS A 33 4.07 -5.97 2.93
CA LYS A 33 4.36 -7.13 2.07
C LYS A 33 3.04 -7.72 1.53
N ASN A 34 2.94 -7.86 0.21
CA ASN A 34 1.83 -8.55 -0.41
C ASN A 34 2.01 -10.08 -0.29
N TYR A 35 1.44 -10.68 0.76
CA TYR A 35 1.52 -12.12 0.98
C TYR A 35 0.63 -12.95 0.03
N LYS A 36 -0.38 -12.33 -0.60
CA LYS A 36 -1.35 -13.04 -1.45
C LYS A 36 -0.89 -13.17 -2.90
N ASN A 37 -0.08 -12.24 -3.38
CA ASN A 37 0.45 -12.25 -4.74
C ASN A 37 1.87 -11.68 -4.71
N LYS A 38 2.87 -12.56 -4.68
CA LYS A 38 4.27 -12.19 -4.44
C LYS A 38 4.93 -11.49 -5.63
N ASP A 39 4.32 -11.59 -6.80
CA ASP A 39 4.91 -11.12 -8.07
C ASP A 39 4.40 -9.73 -8.46
N ILE A 40 3.48 -9.14 -7.69
CA ILE A 40 2.81 -7.88 -8.04
C ILE A 40 2.70 -6.94 -6.84
N ASN A 41 3.21 -5.72 -7.03
CA ASN A 41 2.98 -4.59 -6.12
C ASN A 41 1.63 -3.92 -6.40
N ARG A 42 0.99 -3.43 -5.34
CA ARG A 42 -0.29 -2.71 -5.40
C ARG A 42 -0.08 -1.28 -4.92
N LEU A 43 -0.57 -0.29 -5.67
CA LEU A 43 -0.45 1.13 -5.32
C LEU A 43 -1.82 1.73 -5.01
N GLY A 44 -1.86 2.59 -4.00
CA GLY A 44 -2.98 3.48 -3.69
C GLY A 44 -2.45 4.84 -3.24
N ILE A 45 -3.16 5.91 -3.60
CA ILE A 45 -2.81 7.29 -3.26
C ILE A 45 -3.89 7.83 -2.32
N SER A 46 -3.45 8.47 -1.24
CA SER A 46 -4.30 9.26 -0.36
C SER A 46 -3.76 10.68 -0.40
N VAL A 47 -4.65 11.66 -0.47
CA VAL A 47 -4.35 13.10 -0.44
C VAL A 47 -5.04 13.69 0.78
#